data_AF-A0A672S0H0-F1
#
_entry.id   AF-A0A672S0H0-F1
#
_cell.length_a   1.000
_cell.length_b   1.000
_cell.length_c   1.000
_cell.angle_alpha   90.00
_cell.angle_beta   90.00
_cell.angle_gamma   90.00
#
_symmetry.space_group_name_H-M   'P 1'
#
loop_
_entity.id
_entity.type
_entity.pdbx_description
1 polymer ?
#
loop_
_entity_poly.entity_id
_entity_poly.type
_entity_poly.pdbx_seq_one_letter_code
_entity_poly.pdbx_strand_id
1 'polypeptide(L)'
;MQIRVSAESAAFCRAGKVEHMRTDRRLQMLLSTQRSLMNKELWLYSGVNTFDYLGSILSYIVIAIPIFAGEYDGLTPGELSALVSKNAYVCIYLINCFTQLIDLSTTVSDVAGYTHRIGELREVMADIAKKHDWELQSVPADTAFELDRLSYKSPVSVELLVKDLILKISQGTHMLVVGNTGTGKTSLLRVLNGLWEPCSGTDKPN
;
A
#
# COMPACT_ATOMS: atom_id res chain seq x y z
N MET A 1 6.24 -5.79 -16.39
CA MET A 1 6.74 -4.54 -16.98
C MET A 1 8.21 -4.64 -17.42
N GLN A 2 9.11 -5.18 -16.58
CA GLN A 2 10.55 -5.31 -16.92
C GLN A 2 10.84 -6.12 -18.19
N ILE A 3 10.14 -7.25 -18.42
CA ILE A 3 10.34 -8.06 -19.64
C ILE A 3 10.02 -7.27 -20.92
N ARG A 4 9.01 -6.38 -20.88
CA ARG A 4 8.64 -5.55 -22.05
C ARG A 4 9.72 -4.51 -22.35
N VAL A 5 10.34 -3.94 -21.33
CA VAL A 5 11.39 -2.92 -21.47
C VAL A 5 12.72 -3.55 -21.92
N SER A 6 13.00 -4.79 -21.51
CA SER A 6 14.25 -5.50 -21.81
C SER A 6 14.04 -6.72 -22.71
N ALA A 7 13.04 -6.67 -23.60
CA ALA A 7 12.64 -7.81 -24.43
C ALA A 7 13.76 -8.27 -25.37
N GLU A 8 14.50 -7.33 -25.96
CA GLU A 8 15.60 -7.61 -26.89
C GLU A 8 16.75 -8.36 -26.21
N SER A 9 17.25 -7.85 -25.08
CA SER A 9 18.31 -8.53 -24.32
C SER A 9 17.87 -9.91 -23.83
N ALA A 10 16.62 -10.05 -23.38
CA ALA A 10 16.08 -11.33 -22.96
C ALA A 10 15.96 -12.33 -24.12
N ALA A 11 15.55 -11.87 -25.31
CA ALA A 11 15.48 -12.68 -26.51
C ALA A 11 16.87 -13.08 -27.00
N PHE A 12 17.82 -12.14 -27.01
CA PHE A 12 19.21 -12.36 -27.38
C PHE A 12 19.86 -13.45 -26.50
N CYS A 13 19.64 -13.39 -25.19
CA CYS A 13 20.13 -14.39 -24.24
C CYS A 13 19.31 -15.69 -24.22
N ARG A 14 18.27 -15.84 -25.06
CA ARG A 14 17.32 -16.96 -25.06
C ARG A 14 16.75 -17.25 -23.65
N ALA A 15 16.51 -16.19 -22.88
CA ALA A 15 16.11 -16.27 -21.47
C ALA A 15 14.65 -16.72 -21.26
N GLY A 16 13.93 -17.11 -22.32
CA GLY A 16 12.49 -17.41 -22.28
C GLY A 16 12.11 -18.44 -21.22
N LYS A 17 12.85 -19.56 -21.08
CA LYS A 17 12.56 -20.58 -20.06
C LYS A 17 12.77 -20.04 -18.63
N VAL A 18 13.81 -19.24 -18.42
CA VAL A 18 14.14 -18.68 -17.10
C VAL A 18 13.13 -17.62 -16.70
N GLU A 19 12.78 -16.71 -17.60
CA GLU A 19 11.78 -15.67 -17.35
C GLU A 19 10.37 -16.24 -17.22
N HIS A 20 10.04 -17.31 -17.95
CA HIS A 20 8.80 -18.05 -17.75
C HIS A 20 8.73 -18.63 -16.32
N MET A 21 9.75 -19.36 -15.86
CA MET A 21 9.77 -19.91 -14.50
C MET A 21 9.68 -18.82 -13.42
N ARG A 22 10.38 -17.68 -13.59
CA ARG A 22 10.31 -16.56 -12.65
C ARG A 22 8.94 -15.91 -12.62
N THR A 23 8.33 -15.70 -13.78
CA THR A 23 7.01 -15.07 -13.90
C THR A 23 5.92 -15.99 -13.35
N ASP A 24 5.99 -17.28 -13.68
CA ASP A 24 5.06 -18.30 -13.18
C ASP A 24 5.14 -18.40 -11.65
N ARG A 25 6.33 -18.38 -11.05
CA ARG A 25 6.49 -18.33 -9.59
C ARG A 25 5.79 -17.11 -8.97
N ARG A 26 5.91 -15.93 -9.58
CA ARG A 26 5.21 -14.71 -9.10
C ARG A 26 3.71 -14.82 -9.26
N LEU A 27 3.24 -15.37 -10.39
CA LEU A 27 1.83 -15.62 -10.64
C LEU A 27 1.26 -16.61 -9.64
N GLN A 28 1.95 -17.71 -9.35
CA GLN A 28 1.54 -18.69 -8.35
C GLN A 28 1.42 -18.08 -6.95
N MET A 29 2.35 -17.21 -6.55
CA MET A 29 2.25 -16.47 -5.27
C MET A 29 1.03 -15.54 -5.24
N LEU A 30 0.70 -14.90 -6.35
CA LEU A 30 -0.52 -14.09 -6.48
C LEU A 30 -1.78 -14.95 -6.40
N LEU A 31 -1.82 -16.06 -7.15
CA LEU A 31 -2.96 -16.99 -7.15
C LEU A 31 -3.17 -17.65 -5.79
N SER A 32 -2.10 -18.03 -5.07
CA SER A 32 -2.22 -18.58 -3.71
C SER A 32 -2.79 -17.55 -2.74
N THR A 33 -2.39 -16.28 -2.89
CA THR A 33 -2.90 -15.18 -2.07
C THR A 33 -4.37 -14.90 -2.40
N GLN A 34 -4.73 -14.82 -3.69
CA GLN A 34 -6.10 -14.62 -4.14
C GLN A 34 -7.01 -15.77 -3.71
N ARG A 35 -6.54 -17.02 -3.78
CA ARG A 35 -7.28 -18.19 -3.30
C ARG A 35 -7.50 -18.16 -1.79
N SER A 36 -6.49 -17.74 -1.02
CA SER A 36 -6.62 -17.55 0.43
C SER A 36 -7.66 -16.48 0.77
N LEU A 37 -7.68 -15.37 0.01
CA LEU A 37 -8.67 -14.31 0.15
C LEU A 37 -10.08 -14.81 -0.18
N MET A 38 -10.25 -15.47 -1.33
CA MET A 38 -11.54 -16.05 -1.75
C MET A 38 -12.08 -17.05 -0.72
N ASN A 39 -11.22 -17.89 -0.14
CA ASN A 39 -11.64 -18.83 0.91
C ASN A 39 -12.15 -18.12 2.16
N LYS A 40 -11.53 -17.01 2.57
CA LYS A 40 -11.98 -16.21 3.72
C LYS A 40 -13.30 -15.48 3.41
N GLU A 41 -13.40 -14.93 2.21
CA GLU A 41 -14.60 -14.23 1.74
C GLU A 41 -15.80 -15.18 1.64
N LEU A 42 -15.58 -16.43 1.19
CA LEU A 42 -16.62 -17.46 1.16
C LEU A 42 -17.21 -17.75 2.55
N TRP A 43 -16.37 -17.84 3.59
CA TRP A 43 -16.84 -18.04 4.96
C TRP A 43 -17.62 -16.84 5.48
N LEU A 44 -17.17 -15.62 5.18
CA LEU A 44 -17.88 -14.40 5.54
C LEU A 44 -19.26 -14.36 4.86
N TYR A 45 -19.30 -14.54 3.54
CA TYR A 45 -20.53 -14.55 2.76
C TYR A 45 -21.50 -15.63 3.23
N SER A 46 -20.99 -16.84 3.49
CA SER A 46 -21.80 -17.94 4.03
C SER A 46 -22.38 -17.59 5.39
N GLY A 47 -21.62 -16.92 6.27
CA GLY A 47 -22.08 -16.50 7.59
C GLY A 47 -23.18 -15.44 7.52
N VAL A 48 -22.98 -14.41 6.69
CA VAL A 48 -23.95 -13.33 6.46
C VAL A 48 -25.26 -13.90 5.91
N ASN A 49 -25.19 -14.66 4.82
CA ASN A 49 -26.37 -15.22 4.17
C ASN A 49 -27.14 -16.18 5.09
N THR A 50 -26.42 -16.98 5.89
CA THR A 50 -27.05 -17.86 6.89
C THR A 50 -27.78 -17.05 7.96
N PHE A 51 -27.17 -15.95 8.43
CA PHE A 51 -27.79 -15.07 9.41
C PHE A 51 -29.03 -14.37 8.85
N ASP A 52 -29.03 -13.96 7.58
CA ASP A 52 -30.20 -13.34 6.94
C ASP A 52 -31.39 -14.30 6.88
N TYR A 53 -31.16 -15.52 6.38
CA TYR A 53 -32.20 -16.53 6.30
C TYR A 53 -32.69 -16.97 7.68
N LEU A 54 -31.79 -17.22 8.64
CA LEU A 54 -32.18 -17.56 10.01
C LEU A 54 -32.87 -16.41 10.72
N GLY A 55 -32.45 -15.17 10.48
CA GLY A 55 -33.07 -13.96 11.02
C GLY A 55 -34.52 -13.84 10.56
N SER A 56 -34.80 -14.16 9.29
CA SER A 56 -36.17 -14.16 8.77
C SER A 56 -37.07 -15.17 9.49
N ILE A 57 -36.56 -16.37 9.80
CA ILE A 57 -37.28 -17.40 10.56
C ILE A 57 -37.46 -16.95 12.02
N LEU A 58 -36.40 -16.44 12.64
CA LEU A 58 -36.41 -15.94 14.01
C LEU A 58 -37.42 -14.81 14.19
N SER A 59 -37.58 -13.93 13.19
CA SER A 59 -38.59 -12.87 13.19
C SER A 59 -40.00 -13.44 13.37
N TYR A 60 -40.36 -14.53 12.71
CA TYR A 60 -41.66 -15.17 12.88
C TYR A 60 -41.79 -15.88 14.23
N ILE A 61 -40.72 -16.47 14.75
CA ILE A 61 -40.71 -17.09 16.09
C ILE A 61 -40.97 -16.04 17.18
N VAL A 62 -40.34 -14.87 17.08
CA VAL A 62 -40.55 -13.76 18.03
C VAL A 62 -42.01 -13.30 18.03
N ILE A 63 -42.66 -13.27 16.87
CA ILE A 63 -44.08 -12.92 16.75
C ILE A 63 -44.99 -14.04 17.28
N ALA A 64 -44.57 -15.31 17.16
CA ALA A 64 -45.34 -16.46 17.64
C ALA A 64 -45.48 -16.50 19.17
N ILE A 65 -44.45 -16.10 19.93
CA ILE A 65 -44.46 -16.13 21.41
C ILE A 65 -45.68 -15.42 22.02
N PRO A 66 -45.95 -14.12 21.75
CA PRO A 66 -47.08 -13.42 22.34
C PRO A 66 -48.45 -13.89 21.81
N ILE A 67 -48.50 -14.47 20.60
CA ILE A 67 -49.71 -15.10 20.06
C ILE A 67 -50.08 -16.34 20.89
N PHE A 68 -49.11 -17.23 21.14
CA PHE A 68 -49.36 -18.44 21.94
C PHE A 68 -49.49 -18.16 23.45
N ALA A 69 -48.98 -17.03 23.93
CA ALA A 69 -49.14 -16.58 25.31
C ALA A 69 -50.55 -16.02 25.62
N GLY A 70 -51.40 -15.82 24.61
CA GLY A 70 -52.79 -15.35 24.78
C GLY A 70 -52.95 -13.84 24.95
N GLU A 71 -51.89 -13.05 24.78
CA GLU A 71 -51.92 -11.57 24.89
C GLU A 71 -52.80 -10.90 23.81
N TYR A 72 -53.15 -11.64 22.76
CA TYR A 72 -53.93 -11.15 21.62
C TYR A 72 -55.30 -11.82 21.46
N ASP A 73 -55.78 -12.60 22.44
CA ASP A 73 -57.05 -13.33 22.37
C ASP A 73 -58.28 -12.41 22.23
N GLY A 74 -58.14 -11.12 22.59
CA GLY A 74 -59.19 -10.11 22.45
C GLY A 74 -59.24 -9.38 21.10
N LEU A 75 -58.28 -9.62 20.19
CA LEU A 75 -58.22 -8.96 18.89
C LEU A 75 -59.02 -9.71 17.83
N THR A 76 -59.54 -8.98 16.85
CA THR A 76 -60.16 -9.62 15.69
C THR A 76 -59.10 -10.32 14.81
N PRO A 77 -59.46 -11.38 14.07
CA PRO A 77 -58.50 -12.05 13.17
C PRO A 77 -57.84 -11.12 12.14
N GLY A 78 -58.53 -10.05 11.72
CA GLY A 78 -58.00 -9.03 10.82
C GLY A 78 -56.94 -8.13 11.48
N GLU A 79 -57.17 -7.70 12.72
CA GLU A 79 -56.21 -6.89 13.49
C GLU A 79 -54.96 -7.70 13.85
N LEU A 80 -55.12 -8.97 14.21
CA LEU A 80 -54.01 -9.88 14.46
C LEU A 80 -53.13 -10.05 13.21
N SER A 81 -53.74 -10.30 12.05
CA SER A 81 -53.02 -10.42 10.77
C SER A 81 -52.28 -9.13 10.39
N ALA A 82 -52.87 -7.96 10.65
CA ALA A 82 -52.24 -6.66 10.39
C ALA A 82 -51.03 -6.42 11.32
N LEU A 83 -51.15 -6.76 12.61
CA LEU A 83 -50.08 -6.64 13.59
C LEU A 83 -48.89 -7.56 13.25
N VAL A 84 -49.18 -8.82 12.92
CA VAL A 84 -48.16 -9.79 12.47
C VAL A 84 -47.43 -9.27 11.24
N SER A 85 -48.17 -8.78 10.24
CA SER A 85 -47.58 -8.25 9.01
C SER A 85 -46.70 -7.02 9.27
N LYS A 86 -47.15 -6.08 10.12
CA LYS A 86 -46.38 -4.89 10.48
C LYS A 86 -45.09 -5.25 11.22
N ASN A 87 -45.17 -6.15 12.20
CA ASN A 87 -44.00 -6.54 13.00
C ASN A 87 -43.01 -7.38 12.17
N ALA A 88 -43.49 -8.31 11.35
CA ALA A 88 -42.65 -9.07 10.43
C ALA A 88 -41.94 -8.14 9.44
N TYR A 89 -42.65 -7.14 8.89
CA TYR A 89 -42.06 -6.15 8.01
C TYR A 89 -40.92 -5.37 8.69
N VAL A 90 -41.14 -4.87 9.91
CA VAL A 90 -40.10 -4.12 10.65
C VAL A 90 -38.89 -5.00 10.97
N CYS A 91 -39.09 -6.25 11.38
CA CYS A 91 -38.00 -7.17 11.68
C CYS A 91 -37.19 -7.53 10.42
N ILE A 92 -37.86 -7.87 9.31
CA ILE A 92 -37.19 -8.17 8.03
C ILE A 92 -36.43 -6.94 7.53
N TYR A 93 -37.03 -5.76 7.63
CA TYR A 93 -36.39 -4.51 7.26
C TYR A 93 -35.11 -4.25 8.07
N LEU A 94 -35.17 -4.48 9.38
CA LEU A 94 -34.02 -4.32 10.27
C LEU A 94 -32.91 -5.33 9.96
N ILE A 95 -33.24 -6.60 9.69
CA ILE A 95 -32.27 -7.61 9.24
C ILE A 95 -31.57 -7.14 7.96
N ASN A 96 -32.34 -6.73 6.94
CA ASN A 96 -31.80 -6.24 5.67
C ASN A 96 -30.85 -5.04 5.86
N CYS A 97 -31.16 -4.11 6.77
CA CYS A 97 -30.24 -3.01 7.10
C CYS A 97 -28.93 -3.51 7.72
N PHE A 98 -28.98 -4.49 8.62
CA PHE A 98 -27.78 -5.09 9.19
C PHE A 98 -26.94 -5.85 8.16
N THR A 99 -27.59 -6.62 7.27
CA THR A 99 -26.93 -7.28 6.13
C THR A 99 -26.16 -6.28 5.29
N GLN A 100 -26.82 -5.19 4.88
CA GLN A 100 -26.20 -4.15 4.05
C GLN A 100 -25.00 -3.50 4.73
N LEU A 101 -25.04 -3.31 6.06
CA LEU A 101 -23.90 -2.81 6.81
C LEU A 101 -22.72 -3.78 6.81
N ILE A 102 -22.98 -5.09 6.94
CA ILE A 102 -21.92 -6.11 6.90
C ILE A 102 -21.30 -6.17 5.50
N ASP A 103 -22.14 -6.17 4.46
CA ASP A 103 -21.68 -6.14 3.07
C ASP A 103 -20.82 -4.90 2.79
N LEU A 104 -21.28 -3.72 3.23
CA LEU A 104 -20.52 -2.48 3.09
C LEU A 104 -19.17 -2.52 3.81
N SER A 105 -19.03 -3.28 4.90
CA SER A 105 -17.77 -3.38 5.65
C SER A 105 -16.62 -3.92 4.79
N THR A 106 -16.92 -4.76 3.79
CA THR A 106 -15.92 -5.27 2.83
C THR A 106 -15.37 -4.15 1.96
N THR A 107 -16.25 -3.32 1.40
CA THR A 107 -15.87 -2.15 0.60
C THR A 107 -15.12 -1.12 1.44
N VAL A 108 -15.55 -0.90 2.68
CA VAL A 108 -14.83 -0.03 3.63
C VAL A 108 -13.42 -0.55 3.92
N SER A 109 -13.25 -1.88 4.02
CA SER A 109 -11.94 -2.50 4.21
C SER A 109 -11.02 -2.29 3.02
N ASP A 110 -11.54 -2.39 1.79
CA ASP A 110 -10.80 -2.08 0.57
C ASP A 110 -10.38 -0.61 0.52
N VAL A 111 -11.32 0.30 0.80
CA VAL A 111 -11.05 1.75 0.86
C VAL A 111 -9.99 2.06 1.91
N ALA A 112 -10.04 1.43 3.08
CA ALA A 112 -9.02 1.58 4.11
C ALA A 112 -7.64 1.11 3.62
N GLY A 113 -7.58 -0.04 2.92
CA GLY A 113 -6.34 -0.56 2.33
C GLY A 113 -5.72 0.37 1.28
N TYR A 114 -6.54 0.94 0.39
CA TYR A 114 -6.07 1.94 -0.58
C TYR A 114 -5.66 3.24 0.09
N THR A 115 -6.42 3.70 1.08
CA THR A 115 -6.14 4.92 1.84
C THR A 115 -4.81 4.80 2.57
N HIS A 116 -4.50 3.64 3.16
CA HIS A 116 -3.22 3.39 3.81
C HIS A 116 -2.05 3.54 2.83
N ARG A 117 -2.13 2.89 1.66
CA ARG A 117 -1.09 2.97 0.63
C ARG A 117 -0.89 4.39 0.07
N ILE A 118 -1.98 5.11 -0.18
CA ILE A 118 -1.93 6.50 -0.64
C ILE A 118 -1.37 7.40 0.47
N GLY A 119 -1.74 7.11 1.72
CA GLY A 119 -1.22 7.77 2.91
C GLY A 119 0.30 7.64 3.02
N GLU A 120 0.82 6.42 2.94
CA GLU A 120 2.27 6.14 2.97
C GLU A 120 3.01 6.88 1.84
N LEU A 121 2.47 6.84 0.62
CA LEU A 121 3.08 7.56 -0.51
C LEU A 121 3.11 9.07 -0.25
N ARG A 122 1.99 9.64 0.24
CA ARG A 122 1.89 11.08 0.52
C ARG A 122 2.84 11.50 1.64
N GLU A 123 3.00 10.67 2.67
CA GLU A 123 3.93 10.89 3.77
C GLU A 123 5.37 10.94 3.26
N VAL A 124 5.80 9.94 2.49
CA VAL A 124 7.14 9.91 1.88
C VAL A 124 7.38 11.11 0.96
N MET A 125 6.37 11.50 0.16
CA MET A 125 6.48 12.68 -0.70
C MET A 125 6.62 13.98 0.11
N ALA A 126 5.91 14.11 1.23
CA ALA A 126 6.03 15.27 2.11
C ALA A 126 7.40 15.35 2.79
N ASP A 127 7.96 14.20 3.19
CA ASP A 127 9.30 14.13 3.77
C ASP A 127 10.38 14.50 2.75
N ILE A 128 10.27 14.04 1.50
CA ILE A 128 11.17 14.44 0.41
C ILE A 128 11.07 15.95 0.16
N ALA A 129 9.86 16.52 0.14
CA ALA A 129 9.67 17.94 -0.09
C ALA A 129 10.32 18.80 1.01
N LYS A 130 10.21 18.42 2.29
CA LYS A 130 10.90 19.09 3.40
C LYS A 130 12.43 19.01 3.28
N LYS A 131 12.95 17.90 2.77
CA LYS A 131 14.39 17.71 2.56
C LYS A 131 14.94 18.52 1.38
N HIS A 132 14.14 19.10 0.50
CA HIS A 132 14.71 19.92 -0.58
C HIS A 132 14.86 21.40 -0.19
N ASP A 133 14.24 21.82 0.92
CA ASP A 133 14.20 23.22 1.37
C ASP A 133 15.43 23.63 2.20
N TRP A 134 16.27 22.68 2.67
CA TRP A 134 17.40 22.95 3.57
C TRP A 134 18.77 23.18 2.89
N GLU A 135 18.87 23.08 1.56
CA GLU A 135 20.17 23.07 0.85
C GLU A 135 20.58 24.39 0.16
N LEU A 136 19.84 25.49 0.30
CA LEU A 136 20.26 26.81 -0.18
C LEU A 136 21.10 27.56 0.87
N GLN A 137 22.30 27.06 1.19
CA GLN A 137 23.30 27.86 1.89
C GLN A 137 24.29 28.46 0.89
N SER A 138 24.47 29.78 0.95
CA SER A 138 25.34 30.52 0.04
C SER A 138 26.82 30.14 0.22
N VAL A 139 27.40 29.55 -0.82
CA VAL A 139 28.84 29.31 -0.93
C VAL A 139 29.52 30.58 -1.44
N PRO A 140 30.79 30.86 -1.07
CA PRO A 140 31.54 31.98 -1.65
C PRO A 140 31.59 31.89 -3.19
N ALA A 141 31.43 33.02 -3.89
CA ALA A 141 31.26 33.10 -5.35
C ALA A 141 32.36 32.43 -6.19
N ASP A 142 33.52 32.11 -5.62
CA ASP A 142 34.67 31.52 -6.31
C ASP A 142 34.77 29.97 -6.16
N THR A 143 33.93 29.35 -5.31
CA THR A 143 33.94 27.89 -5.08
C THR A 143 32.72 27.25 -5.72
N ALA A 144 32.90 26.20 -6.52
CA ALA A 144 31.81 25.45 -7.15
C ALA A 144 31.28 24.33 -6.24
N PHE A 145 32.19 23.57 -5.60
CA PHE A 145 31.83 22.52 -4.64
C PHE A 145 32.83 22.49 -3.48
N GLU A 146 32.32 22.37 -2.26
CA GLU A 146 33.11 22.13 -1.06
C GLU A 146 32.54 20.91 -0.32
N LEU A 147 33.36 19.87 -0.17
CA LEU A 147 33.07 18.63 0.55
C LEU A 147 33.98 18.54 1.78
N ASP A 148 33.40 18.40 2.96
CA ASP A 148 34.15 18.19 4.21
C ASP A 148 33.80 16.85 4.85
N ARG A 149 34.80 15.96 4.93
CA ARG A 149 34.73 14.61 5.49
C ARG A 149 33.50 13.82 5.03
N LEU A 150 33.18 13.94 3.75
CA LEU A 150 32.01 13.33 3.15
C LEU A 150 32.19 11.81 3.05
N SER A 151 31.28 11.05 3.66
CA SER A 151 31.21 9.59 3.51
C SER A 151 29.88 9.19 2.91
N TYR A 152 29.89 8.31 1.92
CA TYR A 152 28.66 7.84 1.28
C TYR A 152 28.74 6.36 0.88
N LYS A 153 27.56 5.76 0.76
CA LYS A 153 27.35 4.37 0.35
C LYS A 153 26.30 4.29 -0.76
N SER A 154 26.20 3.12 -1.40
CA SER A 154 25.07 2.86 -2.29
C SER A 154 23.77 2.69 -1.48
N PRO A 155 22.62 3.18 -1.95
CA PRO A 155 21.33 2.93 -1.29
C PRO A 155 20.99 1.45 -1.09
N VAL A 156 21.62 0.57 -1.86
CA VAL A 156 21.41 -0.88 -1.84
C VAL A 156 22.48 -1.63 -1.04
N SER A 157 23.65 -1.00 -0.80
CA SER A 157 24.77 -1.63 -0.12
C SER A 157 24.99 -1.01 1.27
N VAL A 158 25.43 -1.84 2.21
CA VAL A 158 25.83 -1.36 3.55
C VAL A 158 27.24 -0.78 3.54
N GLU A 159 28.08 -1.20 2.60
CA GLU A 159 29.50 -0.82 2.53
C GLU A 159 29.68 0.61 2.01
N LEU A 160 30.56 1.36 2.69
CA LEU A 160 30.94 2.70 2.26
C LEU A 160 31.75 2.62 0.96
N LEU A 161 31.35 3.41 -0.03
CA LEU A 161 32.08 3.54 -1.29
C LEU A 161 33.27 4.48 -1.13
N VAL A 162 33.07 5.56 -0.38
CA VAL A 162 34.08 6.55 -0.07
C VAL A 162 33.90 6.98 1.38
N LYS A 163 35.01 7.15 2.07
CA LYS A 163 35.07 7.53 3.48
C LYS A 163 35.89 8.81 3.64
N ASP A 164 35.36 9.74 4.42
CA ASP A 164 36.00 10.99 4.84
C ASP A 164 36.62 11.80 3.69
N LEU A 165 35.90 11.94 2.57
CA LEU A 165 36.37 12.71 1.41
C LEU A 165 36.37 14.21 1.72
N ILE A 166 37.54 14.83 1.58
CA ILE A 166 37.72 16.27 1.64
C ILE A 166 38.10 16.74 0.25
N LEU A 167 37.28 17.58 -0.37
CA LEU A 167 37.45 18.04 -1.75
C LEU A 167 36.94 19.46 -1.91
N LYS A 168 37.75 20.32 -2.53
CA LYS A 168 37.35 21.68 -2.89
C LYS A 168 37.58 21.89 -4.38
N ILE A 169 36.54 22.33 -5.09
CA ILE A 169 36.56 22.60 -6.53
C ILE A 169 36.23 24.08 -6.72
N SER A 170 37.18 24.85 -7.24
CA SER A 170 36.99 26.26 -7.59
C SER A 170 36.35 26.41 -8.97
N GLN A 171 35.66 27.54 -9.21
CA GLN A 171 35.11 27.84 -10.53
C GLN A 171 36.22 27.86 -11.60
N GLY A 172 35.91 27.39 -12.82
CA GLY A 172 36.88 27.30 -13.91
C GLY A 172 37.92 26.16 -13.78
N THR A 173 37.86 25.35 -12.72
CA THR A 173 38.76 24.20 -12.55
C THR A 173 38.17 22.95 -13.21
N HIS A 174 38.99 22.23 -14.00
CA HIS A 174 38.62 20.92 -14.53
C HIS A 174 39.26 19.80 -13.70
N MET A 175 38.45 18.84 -13.27
CA MET A 175 38.91 17.68 -12.49
C MET A 175 38.57 16.39 -13.25
N LEU A 176 39.54 15.48 -13.35
CA LEU A 176 39.35 14.15 -13.90
C LEU A 176 39.30 13.11 -12.77
N VAL A 177 38.20 12.37 -12.68
CA VAL A 177 38.04 11.28 -11.70
C VAL A 177 38.25 9.93 -12.38
N VAL A 178 39.35 9.24 -12.03
CA VAL A 178 39.72 7.92 -12.60
C VAL A 178 39.68 6.80 -11.56
N GLY A 179 39.61 5.55 -12.04
CA GLY A 179 39.77 4.34 -11.22
C GLY A 179 38.99 3.15 -11.78
N ASN A 180 39.02 2.02 -11.07
CA ASN A 180 38.37 0.77 -11.49
C ASN A 180 36.84 0.84 -11.51
N THR A 181 36.19 -0.01 -12.31
CA THR A 181 34.72 -0.11 -12.32
C THR A 181 34.21 -0.48 -10.92
N GLY A 182 33.17 0.20 -10.44
CA GLY A 182 32.53 -0.07 -9.14
C GLY A 182 33.07 0.73 -7.95
N THR A 183 34.13 1.53 -8.08
CA THR A 183 34.71 2.30 -6.95
C THR A 183 33.93 3.57 -6.57
N GLY A 184 32.67 3.71 -6.98
CA GLY A 184 31.84 4.86 -6.60
C GLY A 184 31.99 6.16 -7.41
N LYS A 185 32.68 6.18 -8.55
CA LYS A 185 32.84 7.40 -9.38
C LYS A 185 31.51 8.07 -9.78
N THR A 186 30.59 7.30 -10.37
CA THR A 186 29.25 7.81 -10.71
C THR A 186 28.44 8.12 -9.45
N SER A 187 28.71 7.42 -8.34
CA SER A 187 28.07 7.69 -7.06
C SER A 187 28.51 9.03 -6.48
N LEU A 188 29.79 9.41 -6.60
CA LEU A 188 30.27 10.75 -6.24
C LEU A 188 29.48 11.84 -6.97
N LEU A 189 29.29 11.68 -8.28
CA LEU A 189 28.49 12.61 -9.08
C LEU A 189 27.02 12.63 -8.65
N ARG A 190 26.45 11.51 -8.19
CA ARG A 190 25.08 11.49 -7.67
C ARG A 190 24.96 12.24 -6.35
N VAL A 191 25.94 12.11 -5.45
CA VAL A 191 25.95 12.86 -4.19
C VAL A 191 26.13 14.35 -4.46
N LEU A 192 27.07 14.74 -5.33
CA LEU A 192 27.28 16.13 -5.72
C LEU A 192 26.06 16.82 -6.35
N ASN A 193 25.17 16.06 -7.00
CA ASN A 193 23.92 16.57 -7.58
C ASN A 193 22.71 16.41 -6.62
N GLY A 194 22.92 16.10 -5.35
CA GLY A 194 21.85 15.90 -4.36
C GLY A 194 20.95 14.68 -4.62
N LEU A 195 21.32 13.79 -5.54
CA LEU A 195 20.52 12.59 -5.84
C LEU A 195 20.65 11.53 -4.74
N TRP A 196 21.81 11.47 -4.08
CA TRP A 196 22.11 10.54 -2.99
C TRP A 196 22.50 11.32 -1.75
N GLU A 197 21.83 11.04 -0.62
CA GLU A 197 22.18 11.64 0.66
C GLU A 197 23.49 11.06 1.22
N PRO A 198 24.43 11.90 1.69
CA PRO A 198 25.63 11.42 2.35
C PRO A 198 25.30 10.78 3.71
N CYS A 199 26.11 9.83 4.13
CA CYS A 199 25.97 9.20 5.46
C CYS A 199 26.53 10.08 6.57
N SER A 200 27.56 10.87 6.27
CA SER A 200 28.19 11.81 7.19
C SER A 200 28.99 12.84 6.41
N GLY A 201 29.31 13.96 7.07
CA GLY A 201 30.01 15.09 6.48
C GLY A 201 29.04 16.16 5.99
N THR A 202 29.59 17.25 5.45
CA THR A 202 28.79 18.30 4.81
C THR A 202 29.24 18.50 3.37
N ASP A 203 28.27 18.59 2.48
CA ASP A 203 28.41 19.05 1.11
C ASP A 203 27.76 20.43 0.98
N LYS A 204 28.51 21.37 0.43
CA LYS A 204 28.02 22.74 0.16
C LYS A 204 28.06 22.97 -1.35
N PRO A 205 26.93 22.80 -2.05
CA PRO A 205 26.81 23.22 -3.44
C PRO A 205 26.66 24.75 -3.52
N ASN A 206 27.28 25.38 -4.53
CA ASN A 206 27.04 26.78 -4.89
C ASN A 206 25.93 26.88 -5.93
#